data_AF-A0A0K1QAM0-F1
#
_entry.id   AF-A0A0K1QAM0-F1
#
_cell.length_a   1.000
_cell.length_b   1.000
_cell.length_c   1.000
_cell.angle_alpha   90.00
_cell.angle_beta   90.00
_cell.angle_gamma   90.00
#
_symmetry.space_group_name_H-M   'P 1'
#
loop_
_entity.id
_entity.type
_entity.pdbx_description
1 polymer ?
#
loop_
_entity_poly.entity_id
_entity_poly.type
_entity_poly.pdbx_seq_one_letter_code
_entity_poly.pdbx_strand_id
1 'polypeptide(L)'
;MSRFGWFVSAVVLASIAVATEAHAATTSPIPSLSAMASLAPLKGAVVEKVPGISMKDEGLAGTTRWRDFIAATSRGYCLADSGNDGTTLYDSYRRYSTMTNGDLDLVRFVEKDGKASLERTRVHFVDNALVPDVVGRSSVGLVEVAKSEAGAVYAYRDGSEVVLVMKGVESGLEGRKVSAGASQFSSTSCSFGMARLDGAAGAVGQFRGTLPSRGTGKDKVTPRFLVDASVSKLARDKAPMLAVRVRVEDGQR
;
A
#
# COMPACT_ATOMS: atom_id res chain seq x y z
N MET A 1 4.00 67.82 -51.66
CA MET A 1 4.29 66.38 -51.55
C MET A 1 4.71 66.09 -50.11
N SER A 2 3.79 65.58 -49.30
CA SER A 2 3.98 65.23 -47.89
C SER A 2 4.04 63.71 -47.79
N ARG A 3 5.08 63.16 -47.16
CA ARG A 3 5.19 61.73 -46.84
C ARG A 3 5.38 61.58 -45.33
N PHE A 4 4.28 61.24 -44.67
CA PHE A 4 4.20 60.73 -43.30
C PHE A 4 4.84 59.34 -43.25
N GLY A 5 5.92 59.17 -42.49
CA GLY A 5 6.49 57.87 -42.14
C GLY A 5 6.04 57.46 -40.75
N TRP A 6 5.24 56.41 -40.65
CA TRP A 6 4.90 55.75 -39.39
C TRP A 6 5.98 54.73 -39.04
N PHE A 7 6.60 54.87 -37.86
CA PHE A 7 7.37 53.80 -37.23
C PHE A 7 6.46 53.07 -36.24
N VAL A 8 6.18 51.80 -36.48
CA VAL A 8 5.54 50.90 -35.50
C VAL A 8 6.66 50.06 -34.86
N SER A 9 6.96 50.35 -33.59
CA SER A 9 7.83 49.52 -32.76
C SER A 9 7.07 48.26 -32.33
N ALA A 10 7.52 47.09 -32.79
CA ALA A 10 7.07 45.80 -32.27
C ALA A 10 7.89 45.45 -31.01
N VAL A 11 7.25 45.52 -29.84
CA VAL A 11 7.79 44.98 -28.59
C VAL A 11 7.58 43.47 -28.61
N VAL A 12 8.66 42.71 -28.75
CA VAL A 12 8.64 41.24 -28.59
C VAL A 12 8.65 40.93 -27.09
N LEU A 13 7.49 40.54 -26.56
CA LEU A 13 7.37 39.92 -25.25
C LEU A 13 7.91 38.49 -25.33
N ALA A 14 9.17 38.31 -24.91
CA ALA A 14 9.72 36.99 -24.62
C ALA A 14 9.16 36.50 -23.28
N SER A 15 8.06 35.77 -23.34
CA SER A 15 7.53 35.01 -22.20
C SER A 15 8.56 33.94 -21.83
N ILE A 16 9.30 34.16 -20.75
CA ILE A 16 10.16 33.14 -20.13
C ILE A 16 9.22 32.08 -19.56
N ALA A 17 8.96 31.05 -20.36
CA ALA A 17 8.37 29.81 -19.87
C ALA A 17 9.42 29.15 -18.97
N VAL A 18 9.28 29.34 -17.66
CA VAL A 18 9.99 28.53 -16.68
C VAL A 18 9.47 27.10 -16.87
N ALA A 19 10.25 26.28 -17.55
CA ALA A 19 10.00 24.85 -17.63
C ALA A 19 10.17 24.30 -16.21
N THR A 20 9.06 24.06 -15.51
CA THR A 20 9.09 23.21 -14.34
C THR A 20 9.45 21.81 -14.82
N GLU A 21 10.66 21.36 -14.51
CA GLU A 21 11.07 19.97 -14.77
C GLU A 21 10.17 19.07 -13.93
N ALA A 22 9.08 18.61 -14.53
CA ALA A 22 8.36 17.46 -14.02
C ALA A 22 9.30 16.26 -14.21
N HIS A 23 10.02 15.87 -13.15
CA HIS A 23 10.76 14.62 -13.15
C HIS A 23 9.77 13.48 -13.42
N ALA A 24 9.80 12.96 -14.65
CA ALA A 24 9.06 11.79 -15.03
C ALA A 24 9.60 10.62 -14.20
N ALA A 25 8.77 10.07 -13.31
CA ALA A 25 9.09 8.86 -12.59
C ALA A 25 9.54 7.78 -13.59
N THR A 26 10.68 7.14 -13.30
CA THR A 26 11.20 6.06 -14.13
C THR A 26 10.23 4.88 -14.03
N THR A 27 9.41 4.68 -15.07
CA THR A 27 8.54 3.52 -15.18
C THR A 27 9.42 2.30 -15.47
N SER A 28 9.62 1.42 -14.49
CA SER A 28 10.11 0.06 -14.73
C SER A 28 9.23 -0.63 -15.79
N PRO A 29 9.77 -1.55 -16.60
CA PRO A 29 8.99 -2.25 -17.62
C PRO A 29 7.76 -2.89 -16.95
N ILE A 30 6.57 -2.58 -17.49
CA ILE A 30 5.29 -3.05 -16.94
C ILE A 30 5.32 -4.58 -16.88
N PRO A 31 5.33 -5.20 -15.69
CA PRO A 31 5.32 -6.64 -15.60
C PRO A 31 3.94 -7.14 -16.05
N SER A 32 3.92 -8.12 -16.94
CA SER A 32 2.70 -8.89 -17.16
C SER A 32 2.31 -9.56 -15.85
N LEU A 33 1.03 -9.57 -15.49
CA LEU A 33 0.59 -10.18 -14.22
C LEU A 33 1.00 -11.66 -14.11
N SER A 34 1.14 -12.35 -15.25
CA SER A 34 1.61 -13.73 -15.31
C SER A 34 3.07 -13.92 -14.86
N ALA A 35 3.90 -12.88 -14.92
CA ALA A 35 5.31 -12.94 -14.55
C ALA A 35 5.56 -12.62 -13.06
N MET A 36 4.53 -12.16 -12.33
CA MET A 36 4.63 -11.88 -10.91
C MET A 36 4.61 -13.17 -10.08
N ALA A 37 5.37 -13.18 -8.98
CA ALA A 37 5.31 -14.26 -8.02
C ALA A 37 3.91 -14.37 -7.40
N SER A 38 3.40 -15.59 -7.26
CA SER A 38 2.15 -15.87 -6.57
C SER A 38 2.42 -16.21 -5.11
N LEU A 39 1.54 -15.75 -4.22
CA LEU A 39 1.57 -16.11 -2.82
C LEU A 39 1.47 -17.62 -2.68
N ALA A 40 2.46 -18.23 -2.02
CA ALA A 40 2.45 -19.65 -1.74
C ALA A 40 1.35 -19.98 -0.70
N PRO A 41 0.70 -21.15 -0.81
CA PRO A 41 -0.21 -21.62 0.23
C PRO A 41 0.53 -21.72 1.57
N LEU A 42 -0.22 -21.55 2.65
CA LEU A 42 0.31 -21.71 3.99
C LEU A 42 0.87 -23.13 4.15
N LYS A 43 2.11 -23.23 4.60
CA LYS A 43 2.69 -24.51 5.00
C LYS A 43 2.36 -24.73 6.47
N GLY A 44 1.91 -25.96 6.79
CA GLY A 44 1.45 -26.32 8.13
C GLY A 44 2.45 -25.88 9.20
N ALA A 45 1.93 -25.29 10.27
CA ALA A 45 2.74 -24.82 11.37
C ALA A 45 2.55 -25.68 12.62
N VAL A 46 3.63 -25.78 13.38
CA VAL A 46 3.67 -26.34 14.72
C VAL A 46 3.08 -25.30 15.67
N VAL A 47 2.38 -25.74 16.72
CA VAL A 47 1.97 -24.89 17.84
C VAL A 47 3.21 -24.24 18.45
N GLU A 48 3.47 -23.00 18.06
CA GLU A 48 4.63 -22.21 18.48
C GLU A 48 4.16 -20.79 18.77
N LYS A 49 4.75 -20.13 19.78
CA LYS A 49 4.50 -18.71 20.03
C LYS A 49 4.93 -17.88 18.83
N VAL A 50 4.10 -16.95 18.37
CA VAL A 50 4.51 -15.97 17.34
C VAL A 50 5.32 -14.85 17.99
N PRO A 51 6.59 -14.65 17.59
CA PRO A 51 7.33 -13.47 17.99
C PRO A 51 6.62 -12.21 17.47
N GLY A 52 6.30 -11.27 18.37
CA GLY A 52 5.73 -9.99 17.97
C GLY A 52 4.20 -9.92 17.97
N ILE A 53 3.53 -10.82 18.69
CA ILE A 53 2.13 -10.65 19.09
C ILE A 53 2.04 -10.69 20.60
N SER A 54 1.30 -9.75 21.18
CA SER A 54 0.74 -9.89 22.51
C SER A 54 -0.78 -9.81 22.43
N MET A 55 -1.43 -10.44 23.38
CA MET A 55 -2.88 -10.33 23.55
C MET A 55 -3.14 -9.76 24.93
N LYS A 56 -4.03 -8.76 24.96
CA LYS A 56 -4.53 -8.16 26.19
C LYS A 56 -6.00 -8.52 26.31
N ASP A 57 -6.34 -9.23 27.38
CA ASP A 57 -7.72 -9.50 27.73
C ASP A 57 -8.31 -8.22 28.35
N GLU A 58 -9.32 -7.65 27.72
CA GLU A 58 -9.99 -6.46 28.23
C GLU A 58 -11.39 -6.85 28.71
N GLY A 59 -11.43 -7.65 29.79
CA GLY A 59 -12.61 -7.81 30.64
C GLY A 59 -13.88 -8.36 29.98
N LEU A 60 -14.94 -8.34 30.80
CA LEU A 60 -16.30 -8.76 30.45
C LEU A 60 -17.21 -7.53 30.53
N ALA A 61 -17.97 -7.21 29.48
CA ALA A 61 -19.18 -6.42 29.64
C ALA A 61 -20.39 -7.30 29.33
N GLY A 62 -21.12 -7.68 30.39
CA GLY A 62 -22.23 -8.63 30.28
C GLY A 62 -21.76 -10.00 29.81
N THR A 63 -22.35 -10.51 28.73
CA THR A 63 -21.99 -11.80 28.11
C THR A 63 -20.88 -11.69 27.06
N THR A 64 -20.37 -10.48 26.81
CA THR A 64 -19.37 -10.21 25.79
C THR A 64 -17.98 -10.09 26.41
N ARG A 65 -17.03 -10.90 25.92
CA ARG A 65 -15.61 -10.73 26.21
C ARG A 65 -14.94 -10.10 24.99
N TRP A 66 -14.08 -9.10 25.17
CA TRP A 66 -13.25 -8.60 24.09
C TRP A 66 -11.76 -8.78 24.39
N ARG A 67 -11.01 -9.00 23.33
CA ARG A 67 -9.55 -9.15 23.38
C ARG A 67 -8.92 -8.20 22.39
N ASP A 68 -7.89 -7.51 22.87
CA ASP A 68 -7.05 -6.64 22.07
C ASP A 68 -5.83 -7.44 21.65
N PHE A 69 -5.65 -7.59 20.34
CA PHE A 69 -4.44 -8.18 19.75
C PHE A 69 -3.50 -7.07 19.40
N ILE A 70 -2.24 -7.16 19.82
CA ILE A 70 -1.23 -6.13 19.59
C ILE A 70 -0.08 -6.75 18.80
N ALA A 71 0.18 -6.24 17.61
CA ALA A 71 1.35 -6.58 16.83
C ALA A 71 2.55 -5.69 17.21
N ALA A 72 3.74 -6.27 17.22
CA ALA A 72 4.99 -5.55 17.41
C ALA A 72 5.39 -4.83 16.11
N THR A 73 4.72 -3.72 15.80
CA THR A 73 4.96 -2.90 14.61
C THR A 73 6.38 -2.34 14.56
N SER A 74 7.02 -2.13 15.72
CA SER A 74 8.45 -1.80 15.83
C SER A 74 9.38 -2.90 15.28
N ARG A 75 8.90 -4.14 15.18
CA ARG A 75 9.59 -5.26 14.53
C ARG A 75 9.11 -5.50 13.08
N GLY A 76 8.23 -4.64 12.58
CA GLY A 76 7.66 -4.67 11.23
C GLY A 76 6.43 -5.54 11.06
N TYR A 77 5.85 -6.08 12.14
CA TYR A 77 4.63 -6.89 12.06
C TYR A 77 3.38 -6.02 12.05
N CYS A 78 2.43 -6.36 11.19
CA CYS A 78 1.14 -5.70 11.04
C CYS A 78 0.03 -6.74 11.05
N LEU A 79 -1.08 -6.45 11.73
CA LEU A 79 -2.30 -7.24 11.59
C LEU A 79 -2.98 -6.85 10.30
N ALA A 80 -3.34 -7.82 9.47
CA ALA A 80 -4.11 -7.59 8.25
C ALA A 80 -5.52 -8.13 8.41
N ASP A 81 -6.51 -7.25 8.30
CA ASP A 81 -7.91 -7.64 8.12
C ASP A 81 -8.30 -7.38 6.66
N SER A 82 -8.73 -8.43 5.98
CA SER A 82 -9.27 -8.35 4.61
C SER A 82 -10.80 -8.33 4.65
N GLY A 83 -11.37 -7.47 5.49
CA GLY A 83 -12.81 -7.28 5.63
C GLY A 83 -13.45 -6.81 4.32
N ASN A 84 -14.79 -6.75 4.31
CA ASN A 84 -15.56 -6.40 3.11
C ASN A 84 -15.30 -4.97 2.58
N ASP A 85 -14.78 -4.08 3.44
CA ASP A 85 -14.59 -2.65 3.15
C ASP A 85 -13.11 -2.26 2.94
N GLY A 86 -12.26 -3.23 2.61
CA GLY A 86 -10.87 -3.01 2.21
C GLY A 86 -9.81 -3.55 3.18
N THR A 87 -8.56 -3.60 2.71
CA THR A 87 -7.40 -4.13 3.44
C THR A 87 -6.93 -3.14 4.49
N THR A 88 -7.33 -3.33 5.74
CA THR A 88 -6.86 -2.45 6.82
C THR A 88 -5.74 -3.10 7.61
N LEU A 89 -4.68 -2.31 7.86
CA LEU A 89 -3.54 -2.73 8.65
C LEU A 89 -3.58 -2.05 10.02
N TYR A 90 -3.33 -2.82 11.08
CA TYR A 90 -3.39 -2.33 12.46
C TYR A 90 -2.17 -2.74 13.29
N ASP A 91 -1.81 -1.87 14.24
CA ASP A 91 -0.97 -2.22 15.39
C ASP A 91 -1.74 -3.01 16.44
N SER A 92 -3.04 -2.73 16.55
CA SER A 92 -3.95 -3.32 17.50
C SER A 92 -5.34 -3.57 16.90
N TYR A 93 -5.89 -4.76 17.10
CA TYR A 93 -7.21 -5.14 16.57
C TYR A 93 -8.09 -5.67 17.70
N ARG A 94 -9.33 -5.17 17.79
CA ARG A 94 -10.32 -5.57 18.79
C ARG A 94 -11.35 -6.52 18.19
N ARG A 95 -11.50 -7.71 18.76
CA ARG A 95 -12.68 -8.57 18.48
C ARG A 95 -13.63 -8.62 19.66
N TYR A 96 -14.88 -8.29 19.40
CA TYR A 96 -16.01 -8.58 20.27
C TYR A 96 -16.35 -10.06 20.16
N SER A 97 -16.57 -10.73 21.29
CA SER A 97 -17.02 -12.12 21.27
C SER A 97 -18.32 -12.32 22.03
N THR A 98 -19.31 -12.85 21.32
CA THR A 98 -19.73 -14.23 21.59
C THR A 98 -18.95 -15.08 20.58
N MET A 99 -17.94 -15.82 21.06
CA MET A 99 -16.79 -16.30 20.26
C MET A 99 -17.23 -17.17 19.07
N THR A 100 -16.95 -16.73 17.85
CA THR A 100 -16.64 -17.63 16.75
C THR A 100 -15.15 -17.59 16.49
N ASN A 101 -14.52 -18.75 16.62
CA ASN A 101 -13.15 -19.05 16.21
C ASN A 101 -12.82 -18.34 14.89
N GLY A 102 -11.64 -17.75 14.79
CA GLY A 102 -11.25 -17.00 13.61
C GLY A 102 -9.76 -17.09 13.36
N ASP A 103 -9.40 -17.11 12.08
CA ASP A 103 -8.02 -16.95 11.65
C ASP A 103 -7.70 -15.46 11.50
N LEU A 104 -6.50 -15.06 11.89
CA LEU A 104 -5.95 -13.73 11.64
C LEU A 104 -4.63 -13.86 10.90
N ASP A 105 -4.40 -12.96 9.94
CA ASP A 105 -3.14 -12.90 9.21
C ASP A 105 -2.26 -11.79 9.78
N LEU A 106 -1.02 -12.15 10.09
CA LEU A 106 0.05 -11.22 10.38
C LEU A 106 0.95 -11.12 9.17
N VAL A 107 1.22 -9.89 8.78
CA VAL A 107 2.06 -9.60 7.62
C VAL A 107 3.28 -8.79 8.05
N ARG A 108 4.41 -9.09 7.41
CA ARG A 108 5.65 -8.36 7.63
C ARG A 108 6.33 -8.13 6.29
N PHE A 109 6.57 -6.85 6.00
CA PHE A 109 7.35 -6.44 4.85
C PHE A 109 8.86 -6.49 5.19
N VAL A 110 9.62 -7.26 4.41
CA VAL A 110 11.05 -7.49 4.63
C VAL A 110 11.81 -7.06 3.39
N GLU A 111 12.79 -6.18 3.57
CA GLU A 111 13.78 -5.83 2.56
C GLU A 111 15.16 -6.24 3.05
N LYS A 112 15.83 -7.11 2.30
CA LYS A 112 17.16 -7.60 2.63
C LYS A 112 17.93 -7.92 1.35
N ASP A 113 19.20 -7.52 1.30
CA ASP A 113 20.11 -7.82 0.18
C ASP A 113 19.54 -7.39 -1.19
N GLY A 114 18.86 -6.25 -1.24
CA GLY A 114 18.22 -5.72 -2.45
C GLY A 114 16.98 -6.49 -2.92
N LYS A 115 16.47 -7.42 -2.11
CA LYS A 115 15.24 -8.18 -2.38
C LYS A 115 14.16 -7.79 -1.39
N ALA A 116 12.92 -7.67 -1.88
CA ALA A 116 11.74 -7.45 -1.07
C ALA A 116 10.91 -8.74 -0.98
N SER A 117 10.35 -9.01 0.19
CA SER A 117 9.42 -10.13 0.43
C SER A 117 8.33 -9.72 1.42
N LEU A 118 7.16 -10.33 1.28
CA LEU A 118 6.09 -10.25 2.28
C LEU A 118 5.99 -11.60 2.98
N GLU A 119 6.24 -11.61 4.29
CA GLU A 119 6.03 -12.76 5.15
C GLU A 119 4.62 -12.72 5.72
N ARG A 120 3.95 -13.86 5.75
CA ARG A 120 2.61 -14.03 6.31
C ARG A 120 2.62 -15.14 7.35
N THR A 121 2.09 -14.87 8.52
CA THR A 121 1.83 -15.84 9.57
C THR A 121 0.35 -15.85 9.87
N ARG A 122 -0.32 -16.97 9.66
CA ARG A 122 -1.71 -17.15 10.05
C ARG A 122 -1.78 -17.72 11.44
N VAL A 123 -2.56 -17.08 12.30
CA VAL A 123 -2.83 -17.52 13.66
C VAL A 123 -4.30 -17.84 13.86
N HIS A 124 -4.58 -18.81 14.71
CA HIS A 124 -5.91 -19.23 15.11
C HIS A 124 -6.09 -19.04 16.62
N PHE A 125 -7.26 -18.56 16.98
CA PHE A 125 -7.61 -18.31 18.37
C PHE A 125 -8.31 -19.52 18.96
N VAL A 126 -7.74 -20.05 20.03
CA VAL A 126 -8.37 -21.07 20.87
C VAL A 126 -8.99 -20.39 22.10
N ASP A 127 -10.18 -20.82 22.46
CA ASP A 127 -10.87 -20.37 23.67
C ASP A 127 -9.97 -20.53 24.90
N ASN A 128 -9.98 -19.51 25.77
CA ASN A 128 -9.17 -19.44 27.01
C ASN A 128 -7.64 -19.50 26.87
N ALA A 129 -7.08 -19.62 25.66
CA ALA A 129 -5.64 -19.48 25.46
C ALA A 129 -5.23 -18.00 25.52
N LEU A 130 -4.08 -17.72 26.18
CA LEU A 130 -3.45 -16.38 26.21
C LEU A 130 -2.51 -16.12 25.02
N VAL A 131 -2.26 -17.15 24.21
CA VAL A 131 -1.40 -17.09 23.03
C VAL A 131 -2.15 -17.79 21.90
N PRO A 132 -2.20 -17.21 20.68
CA PRO A 132 -2.83 -17.86 19.55
C PRO A 132 -1.93 -18.95 18.95
N ASP A 133 -2.53 -19.95 18.34
CA ASP A 133 -1.82 -21.03 17.65
C ASP A 133 -1.43 -20.57 16.25
N VAL A 134 -0.22 -20.89 15.82
CA VAL A 134 0.17 -20.68 14.41
C VAL A 134 -0.40 -21.81 13.59
N VAL A 135 -1.24 -21.48 12.60
CA VAL A 135 -1.82 -22.46 11.66
C VAL A 135 -0.94 -22.61 10.44
N GLY A 136 -0.24 -21.55 10.05
CA GLY A 136 0.66 -21.63 8.92
C GLY A 136 1.51 -20.39 8.70
N ARG A 137 2.58 -20.58 7.94
CA ARG A 137 3.45 -19.50 7.48
C ARG A 137 3.60 -19.59 5.96
N SER A 138 3.71 -18.43 5.33
CA SER A 138 4.14 -18.32 3.92
C SER A 138 4.98 -17.06 3.72
N SER A 139 5.69 -17.03 2.60
CA SER A 139 6.43 -15.87 2.15
C SER A 139 6.32 -15.77 0.63
N VAL A 140 6.29 -14.55 0.11
CA VAL A 140 6.29 -14.26 -1.32
C VAL A 140 7.34 -13.22 -1.62
N GLY A 141 8.15 -13.48 -2.65
CA GLY A 141 9.07 -12.49 -3.19
C GLY A 141 8.28 -11.41 -3.92
N LEU A 142 8.61 -10.15 -3.69
CA LEU A 142 7.93 -9.03 -4.33
C LEU A 142 8.73 -8.51 -5.52
N VAL A 143 8.01 -8.07 -6.55
CA VAL A 143 8.59 -7.48 -7.76
C VAL A 143 8.47 -5.96 -7.66
N GLU A 144 9.56 -5.23 -7.86
CA GLU A 144 9.53 -3.77 -7.97
C GLU A 144 8.78 -3.38 -9.26
N VAL A 145 7.71 -2.61 -9.13
CA VAL A 145 6.85 -2.19 -10.26
C VAL A 145 6.94 -0.70 -10.56
N ALA A 146 7.38 0.11 -9.60
CA ALA A 146 7.71 1.51 -9.79
C ALA A 146 8.70 1.97 -8.71
N LYS A 147 9.45 3.02 -9.00
CA LYS A 147 10.38 3.64 -8.06
C LYS A 147 10.42 5.15 -8.23
N SER A 148 10.50 5.87 -7.12
CA SER A 148 10.69 7.32 -7.10
C SER A 148 11.45 7.74 -5.84
N GLU A 149 11.59 9.06 -5.61
CA GLU A 149 12.09 9.61 -4.35
C GLU A 149 11.27 9.20 -3.13
N ALA A 150 9.98 8.86 -3.31
CA ALA A 150 9.12 8.40 -2.23
C ALA A 150 9.40 6.96 -1.80
N GLY A 151 10.10 6.18 -2.64
CA GLY A 151 10.40 4.77 -2.42
C GLY A 151 10.01 3.89 -3.59
N ALA A 152 10.21 2.59 -3.39
CA ALA A 152 9.79 1.56 -4.33
C ALA A 152 8.37 1.09 -4.02
N VAL A 153 7.58 0.90 -5.08
CA VAL A 153 6.30 0.19 -5.04
C VAL A 153 6.57 -1.22 -5.50
N TYR A 154 6.16 -2.17 -4.68
CA TYR A 154 6.30 -3.59 -4.98
C TYR A 154 4.94 -4.23 -5.25
N ALA A 155 4.93 -5.33 -6.00
CA ALA A 155 3.73 -6.11 -6.28
C ALA A 155 3.98 -7.62 -6.19
N TYR A 156 2.91 -8.34 -5.87
CA TYR A 156 2.82 -9.80 -6.01
C TYR A 156 1.38 -10.20 -6.35
N ARG A 157 1.16 -11.48 -6.66
CA ARG A 157 -0.17 -12.03 -6.91
C ARG A 157 -0.73 -12.81 -5.74
N ASP A 158 -2.00 -12.59 -5.44
CA ASP A 158 -2.80 -13.40 -4.51
C ASP A 158 -4.00 -13.96 -5.27
N GLY A 159 -3.87 -15.19 -5.79
CA GLY A 159 -4.88 -15.77 -6.68
C GLY A 159 -5.05 -14.97 -7.98
N SER A 160 -6.25 -14.39 -8.17
CA SER A 160 -6.58 -13.49 -9.27
C SER A 160 -6.28 -12.02 -8.97
N GLU A 161 -5.93 -11.68 -7.73
CA GLU A 161 -5.64 -10.30 -7.32
C GLU A 161 -4.16 -9.97 -7.49
N VAL A 162 -3.90 -8.69 -7.63
CA VAL A 162 -2.58 -8.08 -7.59
C VAL A 162 -2.51 -7.24 -6.32
N VAL A 163 -1.54 -7.53 -5.48
CA VAL A 163 -1.37 -6.82 -4.21
C VAL A 163 -0.16 -5.92 -4.33
N LEU A 164 -0.37 -4.63 -4.11
CA LEU A 164 0.67 -3.62 -4.04
C LEU A 164 1.14 -3.46 -2.61
N VAL A 165 2.42 -3.18 -2.43
CA VAL A 165 3.05 -2.96 -1.12
C VAL A 165 4.03 -1.79 -1.23
N MET A 166 3.95 -0.84 -0.30
CA MET A 166 4.89 0.28 -0.20
C MET A 166 5.06 0.73 1.24
N LYS A 167 6.29 1.09 1.63
CA LYS A 167 6.61 1.67 2.95
C LYS A 167 6.07 3.10 3.08
N GLY A 168 5.78 3.51 4.32
CA GLY A 168 5.38 4.90 4.64
C GLY A 168 4.01 5.31 4.09
N VAL A 169 3.20 4.36 3.63
CA VAL A 169 1.80 4.59 3.26
C VAL A 169 0.99 4.79 4.53
N GLU A 170 0.18 5.83 4.55
CA GLU A 170 -0.70 6.17 5.67
C GLU A 170 -2.15 5.75 5.38
N SER A 171 -2.56 5.84 4.12
CA SER A 171 -3.92 5.51 3.67
C SER A 171 -3.96 5.25 2.17
N GLY A 172 -5.10 4.77 1.69
CA GLY A 172 -5.29 4.60 0.27
C GLY A 172 -6.70 4.19 -0.13
N LEU A 173 -6.82 3.86 -1.41
CA LEU A 173 -8.02 3.35 -2.03
C LEU A 173 -7.69 2.02 -2.70
N GLU A 174 -8.61 1.07 -2.64
CA GLU A 174 -8.56 -0.15 -3.43
C GLU A 174 -9.95 -0.44 -3.98
N GLY A 175 -10.06 -0.83 -5.25
CA GLY A 175 -11.37 -1.02 -5.87
C GLY A 175 -11.36 -1.92 -7.09
N ARG A 176 -12.44 -2.69 -7.24
CA ARG A 176 -12.66 -3.56 -8.41
C ARG A 176 -12.94 -2.77 -9.69
N LYS A 177 -13.52 -1.56 -9.61
CA LYS A 177 -13.84 -0.70 -10.78
C LYS A 177 -13.85 0.80 -10.43
N VAL A 178 -13.47 1.65 -11.39
CA VAL A 178 -13.51 3.13 -11.31
C VAL A 178 -14.91 3.68 -10.99
N SER A 179 -15.97 2.99 -11.40
CA SER A 179 -17.36 3.48 -11.33
C SER A 179 -18.19 2.96 -10.15
N ALA A 180 -17.66 2.06 -9.31
CA ALA A 180 -18.40 1.47 -8.21
C ALA A 180 -17.47 0.95 -7.10
N GLY A 181 -17.49 1.62 -5.93
CA GLY A 181 -17.06 1.03 -4.67
C GLY A 181 -15.54 0.81 -4.50
N ALA A 182 -14.73 1.84 -4.70
CA ALA A 182 -13.37 1.82 -4.15
C ALA A 182 -13.45 1.96 -2.63
N SER A 183 -12.98 0.93 -1.94
CA SER A 183 -12.84 0.85 -0.50
C SER A 183 -11.67 1.70 -0.03
N GLN A 184 -11.87 2.50 1.01
CA GLN A 184 -10.78 3.25 1.63
C GLN A 184 -10.08 2.34 2.64
N PHE A 185 -8.76 2.43 2.72
CA PHE A 185 -8.02 1.79 3.79
C PHE A 185 -7.10 2.77 4.51
N SER A 186 -6.74 2.41 5.74
CA SER A 186 -5.75 3.09 6.56
C SER A 186 -4.62 2.13 6.94
N SER A 187 -3.40 2.65 7.01
CA SER A 187 -2.21 1.93 7.47
C SER A 187 -1.35 2.79 8.41
N THR A 188 -1.96 3.79 9.06
CA THR A 188 -1.26 4.79 9.90
C THR A 188 -0.47 4.18 11.06
N SER A 189 -0.85 3.00 11.53
CA SER A 189 -0.18 2.28 12.62
C SER A 189 0.87 1.27 12.13
N CYS A 190 1.07 1.18 10.82
CA CYS A 190 1.96 0.23 10.17
C CYS A 190 3.10 0.90 9.40
N SER A 191 4.23 0.20 9.28
CA SER A 191 5.41 0.72 8.56
C SER A 191 5.26 0.69 7.03
N PHE A 192 4.20 0.06 6.53
CA PHE A 192 3.87 -0.08 5.13
C PHE A 192 2.35 -0.15 4.95
N GLY A 193 1.88 0.10 3.72
CA GLY A 193 0.50 -0.09 3.30
C GLY A 193 0.38 -1.16 2.22
N MET A 194 -0.83 -1.70 2.08
CA MET A 194 -1.19 -2.70 1.08
C MET A 194 -2.48 -2.30 0.38
N ALA A 195 -2.55 -2.53 -0.94
CA ALA A 195 -3.81 -2.43 -1.70
C ALA A 195 -3.97 -3.67 -2.56
N ARG A 196 -5.18 -4.20 -2.61
CA ARG A 196 -5.59 -5.32 -3.46
C ARG A 196 -6.34 -4.78 -4.68
N LEU A 197 -5.83 -5.10 -5.86
CA LEU A 197 -6.48 -4.82 -7.12
C LEU A 197 -6.96 -6.12 -7.72
N ASP A 198 -8.17 -6.15 -8.25
CA ASP A 198 -8.61 -7.26 -9.09
C ASP A 198 -7.67 -7.36 -10.31
N GLY A 199 -7.18 -8.56 -10.62
CA GLY A 199 -6.35 -8.80 -11.80
C GLY A 199 -7.14 -8.69 -13.12
N ALA A 200 -8.45 -8.49 -13.07
CA ALA A 200 -9.26 -8.09 -14.21
C ALA A 200 -9.04 -6.62 -14.60
N ALA A 201 -9.22 -6.32 -15.88
CA ALA A 201 -9.09 -4.96 -16.38
C ALA A 201 -10.15 -4.02 -15.75
N GLY A 202 -9.72 -2.81 -15.39
CA GLY A 202 -10.56 -1.77 -14.79
C GLY A 202 -10.39 -1.58 -13.28
N ALA A 203 -9.60 -2.44 -12.63
CA ALA A 203 -9.25 -2.27 -11.22
C ALA A 203 -8.31 -1.08 -11.01
N VAL A 204 -8.48 -0.37 -9.90
CA VAL A 204 -7.67 0.78 -9.52
C VAL A 204 -7.27 0.70 -8.05
N GLY A 205 -6.08 1.19 -7.76
CA GLY A 205 -5.56 1.32 -6.41
C GLY A 205 -4.83 2.64 -6.25
N GLN A 206 -4.85 3.18 -5.04
CA GLN A 206 -4.15 4.41 -4.72
C GLN A 206 -3.49 4.31 -3.35
N PHE A 207 -2.23 4.74 -3.24
CA PHE A 207 -1.55 4.95 -1.95
C PHE A 207 -1.29 6.41 -1.70
N ARG A 208 -1.36 6.80 -0.44
CA ARG A 208 -1.04 8.15 0.04
C ARG A 208 -0.15 8.04 1.26
N GLY A 209 0.82 8.94 1.35
CA GLY A 209 1.65 9.10 2.54
C GLY A 209 2.46 10.38 2.51
N THR A 210 3.27 10.56 3.55
CA THR A 210 4.17 11.72 3.69
C THR A 210 5.63 11.31 3.61
N LEU A 211 6.46 12.24 3.16
CA LEU A 211 7.92 12.13 3.21
C LEU A 211 8.47 12.95 4.38
N PRO A 212 9.71 12.65 4.85
CA PRO A 212 10.35 13.48 5.86
C PRO A 212 10.34 14.95 5.47
N SER A 213 10.02 15.83 6.43
CA SER A 213 10.01 17.27 6.18
C SER A 213 11.38 17.75 5.71
N ARG A 214 11.38 18.69 4.76
CA ARG A 214 12.57 19.38 4.26
C ARG A 214 12.51 20.85 4.72
N GLY A 215 13.66 21.45 4.99
CA GLY A 215 13.75 22.84 5.47
C GLY A 215 13.53 23.03 6.97
N THR A 216 13.62 24.28 7.44
CA THR A 216 13.49 24.66 8.86
C THR A 216 12.63 25.91 9.02
N GLY A 217 11.97 26.07 10.18
CA GLY A 217 11.18 27.26 10.46
C GLY A 217 10.01 27.44 9.50
N LYS A 218 9.87 28.64 8.92
CA LYS A 218 8.79 28.99 7.97
C LYS A 218 8.93 28.31 6.60
N ASP A 219 10.12 27.81 6.28
CA ASP A 219 10.39 27.11 5.02
C ASP A 219 10.21 25.58 5.15
N LYS A 220 9.73 25.10 6.32
CA LYS A 220 9.49 23.68 6.54
C LYS A 220 8.33 23.21 5.68
N VAL A 221 8.60 22.32 4.73
CA VAL A 221 7.60 21.65 3.90
C VAL A 221 7.61 20.16 4.22
N THR A 222 6.43 19.57 4.31
CA THR A 222 6.27 18.11 4.39
C THR A 222 5.71 17.62 3.05
N PRO A 223 6.57 17.09 2.15
CA PRO A 223 6.11 16.57 0.88
C PRO A 223 5.17 15.39 1.11
N ARG A 224 4.22 15.24 0.19
CA ARG A 224 3.30 14.11 0.13
C ARG A 224 3.61 13.29 -1.10
N PHE A 225 3.31 12.00 -1.06
CA PHE A 225 3.35 11.16 -2.23
C PHE A 225 1.99 10.54 -2.50
N LEU A 226 1.74 10.29 -3.78
CA LEU A 226 0.57 9.64 -4.30
C LEU A 226 1.02 8.55 -5.26
N VAL A 227 0.62 7.31 -5.02
CA VAL A 227 0.78 6.21 -5.97
C VAL A 227 -0.56 5.95 -6.58
N ASP A 228 -0.67 5.96 -7.90
CA ASP A 228 -1.84 5.49 -8.62
C ASP A 228 -1.48 4.21 -9.34
N ALA A 229 -2.33 3.21 -9.23
CA ALA A 229 -2.19 1.95 -9.94
C ALA A 229 -3.48 1.58 -10.63
N SER A 230 -3.35 0.94 -11.80
CA SER A 230 -4.49 0.36 -12.49
C SER A 230 -4.11 -0.92 -13.21
N VAL A 231 -5.07 -1.84 -13.28
CA VAL A 231 -4.97 -3.03 -14.12
C VAL A 231 -5.74 -2.78 -15.40
N SER A 232 -5.07 -2.93 -16.54
CA SER A 232 -5.66 -2.72 -17.85
C SER A 232 -5.34 -3.89 -18.78
N LYS A 233 -6.18 -4.13 -19.79
CA LYS A 233 -5.91 -5.13 -20.82
C LYS A 233 -6.21 -4.51 -22.17
N LEU A 234 -5.19 -4.31 -23.00
CA LEU A 234 -5.40 -3.89 -24.38
C LEU A 234 -5.74 -5.11 -25.25
N ALA A 235 -6.43 -4.88 -26.36
CA ALA A 235 -6.84 -5.95 -27.27
C ALA A 235 -5.66 -6.79 -27.80
N ARG A 236 -4.47 -6.19 -27.89
CA ARG A 236 -3.23 -6.85 -28.34
C ARG A 236 -2.51 -7.64 -27.25
N ASP A 237 -2.84 -7.42 -25.99
CA ASP A 237 -2.13 -8.02 -24.87
C ASP A 237 -2.74 -9.39 -24.53
N LYS A 238 -1.89 -10.42 -24.45
CA LYS A 238 -2.32 -11.78 -24.09
C LYS A 238 -2.86 -11.86 -22.65
N ALA A 239 -2.39 -10.97 -21.76
CA ALA A 239 -2.78 -10.91 -20.35
C ALA A 239 -2.97 -9.45 -19.90
N PRO A 240 -3.70 -9.20 -18.81
CA PRO A 240 -3.75 -7.87 -18.19
C PRO A 240 -2.36 -7.40 -17.74
N MET A 241 -2.21 -6.07 -17.69
CA MET A 241 -0.98 -5.33 -17.41
C MET A 241 -1.22 -4.38 -16.23
N LEU A 242 -0.23 -4.27 -15.34
CA LEU A 242 -0.27 -3.36 -14.20
C LEU A 242 0.44 -2.05 -14.53
N ALA A 243 -0.28 -0.94 -14.60
CA ALA A 243 0.33 0.38 -14.66
C ALA A 243 0.43 0.97 -13.25
N VAL A 244 1.62 1.45 -12.87
CA VAL A 244 1.85 2.15 -11.59
C VAL A 244 2.55 3.47 -11.84
N ARG A 245 2.05 4.54 -11.24
CA ARG A 245 2.64 5.87 -11.28
C ARG A 245 2.82 6.38 -9.86
N VAL A 246 4.02 6.89 -9.56
CA VAL A 246 4.30 7.56 -8.30
C VAL A 246 4.46 9.06 -8.56
N ARG A 247 3.81 9.88 -7.75
CA ARG A 247 3.86 11.34 -7.78
C ARG A 247 4.30 11.84 -6.41
N VAL A 248 5.16 12.83 -6.39
CA VAL A 248 5.55 13.55 -5.17
C VAL A 248 5.11 14.99 -5.35
N GLU A 249 4.38 15.50 -4.36
CA GLU A 249 3.82 16.84 -4.33
C GLU A 249 4.36 17.55 -3.09
N ASP A 250 4.90 18.76 -3.27
CA ASP A 250 5.22 19.59 -2.12
C ASP A 250 3.91 19.94 -1.40
N GLY A 251 3.85 19.66 -0.10
CA GLY A 251 2.68 20.00 0.72
C GLY A 251 2.37 21.49 0.62
N GLN A 252 1.09 21.86 0.67
CA GLN A 252 0.71 23.28 0.71
C GLN A 252 1.37 23.95 1.92
N ARG A 253 1.99 25.11 1.67
CA ARG A 253 2.60 25.98 2.69
C ARG A 253 1.56 26.52 3.66
#